data_AF-W7FBT5-F1
#
_entry.id   AF-W7FBT5-F1
#
_cell.length_a   1.000
_cell.length_b   1.000
_cell.length_c   1.000
_cell.angle_alpha   90.00
_cell.angle_beta   90.00
_cell.angle_gamma   90.00
#
_symmetry.space_group_name_H-M   'P 1'
#
loop_
_entity.id
_entity.type
_entity.pdbx_description
1 polymer ?
#
loop_
_entity_poly.entity_id
_entity_poly.type
_entity_poly.pdbx_seq_one_letter_code
_entity_poly.pdbx_strand_id
1 'polypeptide(L)' 'MNIYHVKMLIFTFLINILVTPHNENFVNNYYNVSIIQNNVKRTTIKSRLLAQTQIHNPHYHNDPELKEIIDKMSTNPNP' A
#
# COMPACT_ATOMS: atom_id res chain seq x y z
N MET A 1 10.79 -46.60 16.33
CA MET A 1 10.31 -45.99 15.08
C MET A 1 11.26 -46.40 13.96
N ASN A 2 10.77 -46.99 12.86
CA ASN A 2 11.63 -47.44 11.75
C ASN A 2 12.44 -46.25 11.22
N ILE A 3 13.74 -46.43 10.98
CA ILE A 3 14.65 -45.36 10.53
C ILE A 3 14.17 -44.71 9.22
N TYR A 4 13.42 -45.49 8.43
CA TYR A 4 12.77 -45.02 7.21
C TYR A 4 11.70 -43.94 7.48
N HIS A 5 10.87 -44.12 8.52
CA HIS A 5 9.89 -43.11 8.92
C HIS A 5 10.56 -41.85 9.45
N VAL A 6 11.66 -41.99 10.20
CA VAL A 6 12.45 -40.85 10.67
C VAL A 6 13.03 -40.06 9.49
N LYS A 7 13.59 -40.76 8.49
CA LYS A 7 14.09 -40.14 7.25
C LYS A 7 12.99 -39.41 6.48
N MET A 8 11.82 -40.01 6.32
CA MET A 8 10.67 -39.39 5.64
C MET A 8 10.22 -38.12 6.37
N LEU A 9 10.17 -38.15 7.70
CA LEU A 9 9.78 -36.99 8.51
C LEU A 9 10.78 -35.85 8.36
N ILE A 10 12.08 -36.14 8.41
CA ILE A 10 13.16 -35.15 8.18
C ILE A 10 13.05 -34.57 6.76
N PHE A 11 12.83 -35.41 5.76
CA PHE A 11 12.70 -34.95 4.37
C PHE A 11 11.52 -34.00 4.20
N THR A 12 10.37 -34.32 4.78
CA THR A 12 9.17 -33.48 4.72
C THR A 12 9.40 -32.13 5.41
N PHE A 13 10.09 -32.15 6.56
CA PHE A 13 10.45 -30.95 7.30
C PHE A 13 11.40 -30.03 6.50
N LEU A 14 12.39 -30.61 5.82
CA LEU A 14 13.32 -29.87 4.96
C LEU A 14 12.61 -29.21 3.77
N ILE A 15 11.66 -29.92 3.13
CA ILE A 15 10.86 -29.35 2.04
C ILE A 15 9.99 -28.19 2.54
N ASN A 16 9.40 -28.31 3.73
CA ASN A 16 8.62 -27.22 4.32
C ASN A 16 9.47 -25.97 4.56
N ILE A 17 10.66 -26.12 5.20
CA ILE A 17 11.58 -24.99 5.40
C ILE A 17 11.98 -24.33 4.07
N LEU A 18 12.16 -25.12 3.01
CA LEU A 18 12.53 -24.61 1.70
C LEU A 18 11.41 -23.80 1.03
N VAL A 19 10.15 -24.21 1.22
CA VAL A 19 8.98 -23.64 0.54
C VAL A 19 8.36 -22.46 1.30
N THR A 20 8.37 -22.47 2.64
CA THR A 20 7.77 -21.42 3.48
C THR A 20 8.26 -20.00 3.17
N PRO A 21 9.56 -19.70 3.05
CA PRO A 21 10.03 -18.33 2.81
C PRO A 21 9.62 -17.81 1.42
N HIS A 22 9.35 -18.67 0.44
CA HIS A 22 8.87 -18.22 -0.86
C HIS A 22 7.42 -17.76 -0.83
N ASN A 23 6.57 -18.45 -0.07
CA ASN A 23 5.16 -18.07 0.04
C ASN A 23 4.99 -16.76 0.83
N GLU A 24 5.69 -16.63 1.96
CA GLU A 24 5.64 -15.42 2.80
C GLU A 24 6.17 -14.19 2.05
N ASN A 25 7.29 -14.32 1.33
CA ASN A 25 7.85 -13.23 0.54
C ASN A 25 6.94 -12.84 -0.64
N PHE A 26 6.29 -13.80 -1.31
CA PHE A 26 5.36 -13.51 -2.39
C PHE A 26 4.13 -12.72 -1.88
N VAL A 27 3.51 -13.18 -0.80
CA VAL A 27 2.34 -12.52 -0.20
C VAL A 27 2.68 -11.12 0.32
N ASN A 28 3.80 -10.97 1.04
CA ASN A 28 4.23 -9.66 1.54
C ASN A 28 4.57 -8.68 0.41
N ASN A 29 5.28 -9.12 -0.63
CA ASN A 29 5.58 -8.27 -1.78
C ASN A 29 4.31 -7.86 -2.53
N TYR A 30 3.40 -8.80 -2.78
CA TYR A 30 2.13 -8.50 -3.45
C TYR A 30 1.29 -7.50 -2.65
N TYR A 31 1.17 -7.71 -1.33
CA TYR A 31 0.44 -6.82 -0.44
C TYR A 31 1.06 -5.42 -0.38
N ASN A 32 2.38 -5.33 -0.21
CA ASN A 32 3.11 -4.05 -0.19
C ASN A 32 2.98 -3.30 -1.52
N VAL A 33 3.13 -4.00 -2.66
CA VAL A 33 2.95 -3.41 -4.00
C VAL A 33 1.53 -2.91 -4.20
N SER A 34 0.52 -3.70 -3.80
CA SER A 34 -0.89 -3.30 -3.88
C SER A 34 -1.19 -2.07 -3.02
N ILE A 35 -0.67 -2.03 -1.79
CA ILE A 35 -0.81 -0.87 -0.90
C ILE A 35 -0.18 0.37 -1.51
N ILE A 36 1.07 0.27 -2.00
CA ILE A 36 1.78 1.39 -2.61
C ILE A 36 0.99 1.90 -3.83
N GLN A 37 0.55 1.02 -4.71
CA GLN A 37 -0.25 1.40 -5.87
C GLN A 37 -1.58 2.05 -5.48
N ASN A 38 -2.27 1.54 -4.45
CA ASN A 38 -3.53 2.12 -3.97
C ASN A 38 -3.33 3.50 -3.34
N ASN A 39 -2.25 3.68 -2.56
CA ASN A 39 -1.88 4.98 -2.00
C ASN A 39 -1.54 5.99 -3.10
N VAL A 40 -0.75 5.59 -4.09
CA VAL A 40 -0.41 6.44 -5.25
C VAL A 40 -1.67 6.81 -6.03
N LYS A 41 -2.56 5.86 -6.31
CA LYS A 41 -3.84 6.14 -6.98
C LYS A 41 -4.69 7.13 -6.19
N ARG A 42 -4.79 6.95 -4.86
CA ARG A 42 -5.55 7.84 -3.97
C ARG A 42 -4.96 9.25 -3.98
N THR A 43 -3.63 9.39 -3.86
CA THR A 43 -2.94 10.68 -3.92
C THR A 43 -3.14 11.34 -5.28
N THR A 44 -2.98 10.62 -6.38
CA THR A 44 -3.18 11.14 -7.74
C THR A 44 -4.62 11.63 -7.96
N ILE A 45 -5.63 10.87 -7.52
CA ILE A 45 -7.04 11.28 -7.61
C ILE A 45 -7.27 12.54 -6.78
N LYS A 46 -6.73 12.61 -5.55
CA LYS A 46 -6.84 13.78 -4.66
C LYS A 46 -6.20 15.01 -5.28
N SER A 47 -4.96 14.91 -5.77
CA SER A 47 -4.26 16.01 -6.44
C SER A 47 -4.99 16.47 -7.70
N ARG A 48 -5.55 15.54 -8.47
CA ARG A 48 -6.36 15.88 -9.66
C ARG A 48 -7.63 16.62 -9.29
N LEU A 49 -8.35 16.16 -8.26
CA LEU A 49 -9.56 16.82 -7.77
C LEU A 49 -9.24 18.22 -7.25
N LEU A 50 -8.17 18.35 -6.47
CA LEU A 50 -7.70 19.63 -5.96
C LEU A 50 -7.37 20.63 -7.07
N ALA A 51 -6.62 20.19 -8.08
CA ALA A 51 -6.30 21.01 -9.24
C ALA A 51 -7.56 21.45 -10.01
N GLN A 52 -8.54 20.54 -10.15
CA GLN A 52 -9.83 20.90 -10.75
C GLN A 52 -10.56 21.95 -9.92
N THR A 53 -10.65 21.79 -8.59
CA THR A 53 -11.29 22.78 -7.72
C THR A 53 -10.61 24.16 -7.81
N GLN A 54 -9.28 24.20 -7.85
CA GLN A 54 -8.52 25.46 -7.99
C GLN A 54 -8.73 26.13 -9.36
N ILE A 55 -8.82 25.35 -10.44
CA ILE A 55 -9.09 25.88 -11.80
C ILE A 55 -10.50 26.45 -11.91
N HIS A 56 -11.51 25.77 -11.35
CA HIS A 56 -12.90 26.22 -11.43
C HIS A 56 -13.18 27.39 -10.47
N ASN A 57 -12.42 27.53 -9.38
CA ASN A 57 -12.51 28.65 -8.47
C ASN A 57 -11.15 29.36 -8.28
N PRO A 58 -10.72 30.17 -9.27
CA PRO A 58 -9.41 30.83 -9.24
C PRO A 58 -9.28 31.88 -8.13
N HIS A 59 -10.39 32.33 -7.56
CA HIS A 59 -10.43 33.32 -6.49
C HIS A 59 -10.72 32.69 -5.11
N TYR A 60 -10.54 31.38 -4.96
CA TYR A 60 -10.80 30.66 -3.71
C TYR A 60 -10.06 31.25 -2.49
N HIS A 61 -8.93 31.93 -2.72
CA HIS A 61 -8.18 32.61 -1.66
C HIS A 61 -8.96 33.74 -0.96
N ASN A 62 -10.00 34.27 -1.60
CA ASN A 62 -10.86 35.31 -1.05
C ASN A 62 -11.96 34.74 -0.15
N ASP A 63 -12.13 33.42 -0.13
CA ASP A 63 -13.05 32.70 0.74
C ASP A 63 -12.23 31.94 1.80
N PRO A 64 -12.21 32.43 3.06
CA PRO A 64 -11.45 31.81 4.14
C PRO A 64 -11.83 30.34 4.39
N GLU A 65 -13.11 29.99 4.25
CA GLU A 65 -13.60 28.63 4.49
C GLU A 65 -13.12 27.68 3.37
N LEU A 66 -13.24 28.11 2.11
CA LEU A 66 -12.78 27.32 0.98
C LEU A 66 -11.26 27.14 0.96
N LYS A 67 -10.52 28.21 1.32
CA LYS A 67 -9.07 28.15 1.50
C LYS A 67 -8.68 27.15 2.58
N GLU A 68 -9.36 27.13 3.72
CA GLU A 68 -9.08 26.18 4.81
C GLU A 68 -9.34 24.72 4.36
N ILE A 69 -10.41 24.47 3.61
CA ILE A 69 -10.73 23.15 3.07
C ILE A 69 -9.64 22.69 2.07
N ILE A 70 -9.20 23.59 1.18
CA ILE A 70 -8.12 23.33 0.21
C ILE A 70 -6.78 23.10 0.89
N ASP A 71 -6.44 23.90 1.90
CA ASP A 71 -5.21 23.76 2.67
C ASP A 71 -5.20 22.40 3.39
N LYS A 72 -6.30 22.00 4.06
CA LYS A 72 -6.45 20.67 4.68
C LYS A 72 -6.35 19.51 3.67
N MET A 73 -6.86 19.70 2.46
CA MET A 73 -6.72 18.73 1.37
C MET A 73 -5.28 18.67 0.83
N SER A 74 -4.53 19.76 0.91
CA SER A 74 -3.13 19.84 0.44
C SER A 74 -2.13 19.32 1.49
N THR A 75 -2.34 19.60 2.78
CA THR A 75 -1.41 19.27 3.89
C THR A 75 -1.47 17.81 4.34
N ASN A 76 -1.72 16.87 3.43
CA ASN A 76 -1.52 15.46 3.74
C ASN A 76 -0.88 14.71 2.56
N PRO A 77 0.44 14.87 2.37
CA PRO A 77 1.29 13.71 2.14
C PRO A 77 1.50 13.04 3.52
N ASN A 78 1.25 11.74 3.68
CA ASN A 78 1.38 11.04 4.98
C ASN A 78 2.69 11.37 5.77
N PRO A 79 2.72 11.17 7.10
CA PRO A 79 3.97 11.19 7.89
C PRO A 79 5.04 10.23 7.34
#